data_AF-A0A1X2GVA9-F1
#
_entry.id   AF-A0A1X2GVA9-F1
#
_cell.length_a   1.000
_cell.length_b   1.000
_cell.length_c   1.000
_cell.angle_alpha   90.00
_cell.angle_beta   90.00
_cell.angle_gamma   90.00
#
_symmetry.space_group_name_H-M   'P 1'
#
loop_
_entity.id
_entity.type
_entity.pdbx_description
1 polymer ?
#
loop_
_entity_poly.entity_id
_entity_poly.type
_entity_poly.pdbx_seq_one_letter_code
_entity_poly.pdbx_strand_id
1 'polypeptide(L)'
;RSSASSQLSMTDIQQELEKIYELYSFALDELNYAGDSLGTFYYDNDRISAQEAIEKFSCASKDLLDLTHDPLFKAQLHSIIYPRMKLLQKNLDALPHD
;
A
#
# COMPACT_ATOMS: atom_id res chain seq x y z
N ARG A 1 -22.43 14.21 23.84
CA ARG A 1 -21.01 13.88 24.10
C ARG A 1 -20.96 12.39 24.41
N SER A 2 -20.52 11.58 23.46
CA SER A 2 -20.20 10.16 23.68
C SER A 2 -18.98 9.83 22.84
N SER A 3 -17.80 10.06 23.40
CA SER A 3 -16.54 9.61 22.83
C SER A 3 -16.44 8.10 23.09
N ALA A 4 -17.06 7.31 22.23
CA ALA A 4 -16.74 5.91 22.11
C ALA A 4 -15.40 5.83 21.37
N SER A 5 -14.28 5.98 22.10
CA SER A 5 -13.01 5.46 21.62
C SER A 5 -13.14 3.94 21.68
N SER A 6 -13.73 3.35 20.66
CA SER A 6 -13.74 1.90 20.48
C SER A 6 -12.28 1.47 20.45
N GLN A 7 -11.80 0.84 21.51
CA GLN A 7 -10.53 0.13 21.48
C GLN A 7 -10.68 -0.92 20.38
N LEU A 8 -10.00 -0.71 19.26
CA LEU A 8 -9.92 -1.71 18.21
C LEU A 8 -9.37 -2.99 18.81
N SER A 9 -10.03 -4.09 18.50
CA SER A 9 -9.56 -5.40 18.94
C SER A 9 -8.30 -5.78 18.17
N MET A 10 -7.50 -6.67 18.74
CA MET A 10 -6.36 -7.27 18.02
C MET A 10 -6.81 -7.95 16.72
N THR A 11 -8.05 -8.41 16.64
CA THR A 11 -8.65 -8.99 15.43
C THR A 11 -8.81 -7.93 14.32
N ASP A 12 -9.27 -6.73 14.66
CA ASP A 12 -9.45 -5.65 13.68
C ASP A 12 -8.11 -5.22 13.09
N ILE A 13 -7.08 -5.13 13.93
CA ILE A 13 -5.70 -4.84 13.51
C ILE A 13 -5.16 -5.93 12.58
N GLN A 14 -5.42 -7.20 12.89
CA GLN A 14 -4.99 -8.33 12.06
C GLN A 14 -5.66 -8.29 10.67
N GLN A 15 -6.94 -7.96 10.60
CA GLN A 15 -7.67 -7.84 9.33
C GLN A 15 -7.14 -6.68 8.48
N GLU A 16 -6.86 -5.52 9.07
CA GLU A 16 -6.27 -4.40 8.34
C GLU A 16 -4.84 -4.73 7.86
N LEU A 17 -4.07 -5.51 8.63
CA LEU A 17 -2.77 -6.03 8.18
C LEU A 17 -2.89 -6.96 6.97
N GLU A 18 -3.84 -7.89 6.98
CA GLU A 18 -4.11 -8.80 5.85
C GLU A 18 -4.46 -8.00 4.58
N LYS A 19 -5.36 -7.02 4.71
CA LYS A 19 -5.73 -6.11 3.62
C LYS A 19 -4.53 -5.33 3.08
N ILE A 20 -3.62 -4.86 3.93
CA ILE A 20 -2.38 -4.19 3.48
C ILE A 20 -1.50 -5.15 2.68
N TYR A 21 -1.41 -6.44 3.05
CA TYR A 21 -0.66 -7.43 2.28
C TYR A 21 -1.29 -7.73 0.93
N GLU A 22 -2.63 -7.79 0.86
CA GLU A 22 -3.36 -7.93 -0.40
C GLU A 22 -3.11 -6.73 -1.32
N LEU A 23 -3.23 -5.50 -0.80
CA LEU A 23 -2.99 -4.28 -1.56
C LEU A 23 -1.53 -4.18 -2.04
N TYR A 24 -0.58 -4.61 -1.23
CA TYR A 24 0.83 -4.67 -1.63
C TYR A 24 1.04 -5.65 -2.79
N SER A 25 0.44 -6.84 -2.70
CA SER A 25 0.55 -7.87 -3.75
C SER A 25 -0.10 -7.39 -5.04
N PHE A 26 -1.29 -6.80 -4.94
CA PHE A 26 -1.99 -6.19 -6.06
C PHE A 26 -1.17 -5.07 -6.74
N ALA A 27 -0.53 -4.20 -5.96
CA ALA A 27 0.34 -3.16 -6.51
C ALA A 27 1.57 -3.72 -7.24
N LEU A 28 2.11 -4.87 -6.80
CA LEU A 28 3.17 -5.56 -7.53
C LEU A 28 2.67 -6.13 -8.86
N ASP A 29 1.47 -6.70 -8.89
CA ASP A 29 0.87 -7.24 -10.10
C ASP A 29 0.63 -6.14 -11.14
N GLU A 30 0.06 -5.01 -10.74
CA GLU A 30 -0.14 -3.85 -11.63
C GLU A 30 1.19 -3.28 -12.16
N LEU A 31 2.25 -3.24 -11.33
CA LEU A 31 3.59 -2.87 -11.79
C LEU A 31 4.14 -3.85 -12.82
N ASN A 32 3.89 -5.15 -12.67
CA ASN A 32 4.30 -6.15 -13.64
C ASN A 32 3.51 -5.98 -14.95
N TYR A 33 2.20 -5.73 -14.88
CA TYR A 33 1.39 -5.46 -16.07
C TYR A 33 1.86 -4.23 -16.82
N ALA A 34 2.17 -3.14 -16.11
CA ALA A 34 2.74 -1.94 -16.72
C ALA A 34 4.11 -2.21 -17.37
N GLY A 35 4.95 -3.03 -16.74
CA GLY A 35 6.22 -3.46 -17.34
C GLY A 35 6.04 -4.30 -18.60
N ASP A 36 5.09 -5.24 -18.58
CA ASP A 36 4.81 -6.16 -19.69
C ASP A 36 4.15 -5.46 -20.88
N SER A 37 3.42 -4.37 -20.64
CA SER A 37 2.75 -3.61 -21.69
C SER A 37 3.62 -2.49 -22.30
N LEU A 38 4.90 -2.40 -21.93
CA LEU A 38 5.85 -1.45 -22.51
C LEU A 38 5.89 -1.52 -24.05
N GLY A 39 5.79 -0.35 -24.69
CA GLY A 39 5.76 -0.23 -26.15
C GLY A 39 4.43 -0.60 -26.79
N THR A 40 3.42 -0.94 -25.99
CA THR A 40 2.04 -1.11 -26.44
C THR A 40 1.21 0.14 -26.12
N PHE A 41 0.04 0.27 -26.76
CA PHE A 41 -0.90 1.36 -26.46
C PHE A 41 -1.59 1.24 -25.09
N TYR A 42 -1.39 0.12 -24.38
CA TYR A 42 -1.92 -0.08 -23.03
C TYR A 42 -1.01 0.48 -21.94
N TYR A 43 0.26 0.73 -22.26
CA TYR A 43 1.30 1.09 -21.29
C TYR A 43 0.90 2.22 -20.35
N ASP A 44 0.41 3.34 -20.89
CA ASP A 44 0.04 4.51 -20.09
C ASP A 44 -1.07 4.19 -19.09
N ASN A 45 -2.07 3.40 -19.51
CA ASN A 45 -3.19 3.02 -18.66
C ASN A 45 -2.73 2.04 -17.57
N ASP A 46 -1.89 1.07 -17.90
CA ASP A 46 -1.38 0.11 -16.93
C ASP A 46 -0.44 0.79 -15.92
N ARG A 47 0.35 1.77 -16.37
CA ARG A 47 1.19 2.60 -15.49
C ARG A 47 0.33 3.44 -14.53
N ILE A 48 -0.81 3.96 -14.99
CA ILE A 48 -1.79 4.66 -14.13
C ILE A 48 -2.39 3.68 -13.12
N SER A 49 -2.82 2.49 -13.54
CA SER A 49 -3.35 1.46 -12.63
C SER A 49 -2.35 1.07 -11.54
N ALA A 50 -1.06 0.94 -11.90
CA ALA A 50 0.01 0.71 -10.93
C ALA A 50 0.15 1.87 -9.92
N GLN A 51 0.13 3.11 -10.38
CA GLN A 51 0.14 4.29 -9.50
C GLN A 51 -1.06 4.28 -8.54
N GLU A 52 -2.27 4.02 -9.03
CA GLU A 52 -3.47 3.95 -8.19
C GLU A 52 -3.42 2.82 -7.16
N ALA A 53 -2.85 1.66 -7.52
CA ALA A 53 -2.68 0.54 -6.61
C ALA A 53 -1.70 0.88 -5.47
N ILE A 54 -0.60 1.57 -5.79
CA ILE A 54 0.37 2.06 -4.79
C ILE A 54 -0.27 3.09 -3.86
N GLU A 55 -1.09 3.99 -4.38
CA GLU A 55 -1.84 4.96 -3.58
C GLU A 55 -2.82 4.28 -2.62
N LYS A 56 -3.55 3.26 -3.08
CA LYS A 56 -4.44 2.46 -2.21
C LYS A 56 -3.67 1.78 -1.07
N PHE A 57 -2.52 1.17 -1.37
CA PHE A 57 -1.64 0.60 -0.35
C PHE A 57 -1.14 1.66 0.64
N SER A 58 -0.80 2.87 0.16
CA SER A 58 -0.33 3.99 0.97
C SER A 58 -1.39 4.52 1.92
N CYS A 59 -2.61 4.73 1.42
CA CYS A 59 -3.75 5.17 2.23
C CYS A 59 -4.08 4.14 3.32
N ALA A 60 -4.23 2.86 2.96
CA ALA A 60 -4.54 1.81 3.94
C ALA A 60 -3.42 1.66 5.00
N SER A 61 -2.16 1.79 4.59
CA SER A 61 -1.02 1.78 5.50
C SER A 61 -1.05 2.95 6.49
N LYS A 62 -1.37 4.15 6.02
CA LYS A 62 -1.49 5.33 6.86
C LYS A 62 -2.65 5.18 7.84
N ASP A 63 -3.80 4.70 7.38
CA ASP A 63 -4.97 4.46 8.21
C ASP A 63 -4.61 3.50 9.35
N LEU A 64 -3.97 2.35 9.05
CA LEU A 64 -3.54 1.42 10.10
C LEU A 64 -2.55 2.03 11.10
N LEU A 65 -1.59 2.84 10.63
CA LEU A 65 -0.62 3.52 11.49
C LEU A 65 -1.28 4.59 12.38
N ASP A 66 -2.35 5.24 11.90
CA ASP A 66 -3.10 6.24 12.65
C ASP A 66 -4.09 5.60 13.64
N LEU A 67 -4.54 4.37 13.36
CA LEU A 67 -5.38 3.58 14.27
C LEU A 67 -4.62 3.05 15.49
N THR A 68 -3.30 2.86 15.40
CA THR A 68 -2.51 2.37 16.54
C THR A 68 -1.92 3.49 17.40
N HIS A 69 -2.13 3.39 18.70
CA HIS A 69 -1.59 4.33 19.70
C HIS A 69 -0.39 3.77 20.47
N ASP A 70 -0.09 2.47 20.34
CA ASP A 70 1.10 1.86 20.96
C ASP A 70 2.34 2.21 20.13
N PRO A 71 3.32 2.97 20.68
CA PRO A 71 4.52 3.35 19.95
C PRO A 71 5.37 2.16 19.50
N LEU A 72 5.44 1.08 20.27
CA LEU A 72 6.23 -0.10 19.93
C LEU A 72 5.60 -0.85 18.75
N PHE A 73 4.28 -1.05 18.80
CA PHE A 73 3.55 -1.67 17.72
C PHE A 73 3.57 -0.80 16.45
N LYS A 74 3.41 0.53 16.59
CA LYS A 74 3.56 1.47 15.46
C LYS A 74 4.93 1.38 14.80
N ALA A 75 6.00 1.27 15.59
CA ALA A 75 7.36 1.11 15.08
C ALA A 75 7.53 -0.23 14.33
N GLN A 76 6.93 -1.31 14.84
CA GLN A 76 6.92 -2.61 14.16
C GLN A 76 6.18 -2.53 12.82
N LEU A 77 4.97 -1.97 12.80
CA LEU A 77 4.22 -1.74 11.56
C LEU A 77 5.00 -0.90 10.56
N HIS A 78 5.60 0.19 11.02
CA HIS A 78 6.43 1.05 10.17
C HIS A 78 7.61 0.28 9.57
N SER A 79 8.27 -0.59 10.32
CA SER A 79 9.37 -1.43 9.83
C SER A 79 8.96 -2.41 8.73
N ILE A 80 7.68 -2.79 8.70
CA ILE A 80 7.08 -3.70 7.71
C ILE A 80 6.64 -2.89 6.47
N ILE A 81 5.91 -1.80 6.67
CA ILE A 81 5.27 -1.03 5.59
C ILE A 81 6.29 -0.21 4.80
N TYR A 82 7.20 0.47 5.49
CA TYR A 82 8.06 1.47 4.85
C TYR A 82 9.00 0.89 3.76
N PRO A 83 9.66 -0.27 3.96
CA PRO A 83 10.46 -0.88 2.90
C PRO A 83 9.63 -1.29 1.68
N ARG A 84 8.40 -1.77 1.90
CA ARG A 84 7.45 -2.15 0.83
C ARG A 84 7.03 -0.94 0.01
N MET A 85 6.67 0.15 0.68
CA MET A 85 6.35 1.43 0.03
C MET A 85 7.51 1.92 -0.84
N LYS A 86 8.73 1.90 -0.28
CA LYS A 86 9.93 2.28 -1.02
C LYS A 86 10.18 1.42 -2.25
N LEU A 87 9.95 0.12 -2.15
CA LEU A 87 10.13 -0.80 -3.27
C LEU A 87 9.11 -0.51 -4.38
N LEU A 88 7.84 -0.35 -4.03
CA LEU A 88 6.77 -0.01 -4.99
C LEU A 88 7.08 1.30 -5.72
N GLN A 89 7.41 2.36 -4.98
CA GLN A 89 7.73 3.66 -5.57
C GLN A 89 8.98 3.57 -6.47
N LYS A 90 10.03 2.88 -6.01
CA LYS A 90 11.24 2.67 -6.82
C LYS A 90 10.92 1.96 -8.13
N ASN A 91 10.07 0.94 -8.10
CA ASN A 91 9.71 0.19 -9.30
C ASN A 91 8.87 1.04 -10.27
N LEU A 92 7.94 1.83 -9.75
CA LEU A 92 7.15 2.77 -10.55
C LEU A 92 8.01 3.87 -11.19
N ASP A 93 8.97 4.41 -10.43
CA ASP A 93 9.91 5.45 -10.90
C ASP A 93 10.89 4.89 -11.96
N ALA A 94 11.11 3.57 -11.97
CA ALA A 94 11.95 2.91 -12.96
C ALA A 94 11.21 2.63 -14.29
N LEU A 95 9.87 2.73 -14.30
CA LEU A 95 9.08 2.63 -15.52
C LEU A 95 9.24 3.92 -16.35
N PRO A 96 9.53 3.82 -17.66
CA PRO A 96 9.64 4.97 -18.56
C PRO A 96 8.46 5.95 -18.44
N HIS A 97 8.79 7.24 -18.41
CA HIS A 97 7.81 8.29 -18.66
C HIS A 97 7.92 8.69 -20.13
N ASP A 98 6.79 8.78 -20.82
CA ASP A 98 6.70 9.37 -22.16
C ASP A 98 7.12 10.87 -22.15
#